data_AF-A0A813TKY2-F1
#
_entry.id   AF-A0A813TKY2-F1
#
_cell.length_a   1.000
_cell.length_b   1.000
_cell.length_c   1.000
_cell.angle_alpha   90.00
_cell.angle_beta   90.00
_cell.angle_gamma   90.00
#
_symmetry.space_group_name_H-M   'P 1'
#
loop_
_entity.id
_entity.type
_entity.pdbx_description
1 polymer ?
#
loop_
_entity_poly.entity_id
_entity_poly.type
_entity_poly.pdbx_seq_one_letter_code
_entity_poly.pdbx_strand_id
1 'polypeptide(L)'
;MNFLKTEIEKFIQHTKKNNFYISKWSYSTIWGGSSLLEMHLKSLKEIISKKDKNEWNWDYVINLSETDFPIKSIQELTLFLSKQGEKNFLKFFKSSYEKFSQNQGFEVAFLECENRMWRLGNKKYPIGIQFSGGSDWFCLNSKFVNYLIKSKENYIEELKKFFSYSLLPSEAFFHTVLQNSPFCDESYKNTHLRFVNWKRSRGCNCQHKKIVDWCGCSPNYLTYKHDLEILKDFKDQPVFFSRKFDPLNNQLMINIMDQSIFGLYQTEFKSLNSYWENVYDQGDKFENEFVKLFMFFSKISEEKLKQRVYALGEEISLDQSLRKVNAFFEADTFKGYVLNLKTENTNFNIEYESYFTVKNLKSNIKIFELSEKQNQSLVLMRENFLQSLIIARVSSDFDQKERKFSNYANVMSVNSNPILQMEFDPISEPLEFIIAWFDPNDIELKQTKVKFNTSEKNQLMLHSLQKMDNFTQLNKSGIWKIEIYLQGMEKNLILSIRFLVVPKENFQDLDLRIWIPIIDNFWQFNSICFFKGENLKNKNSILFDNLFKSCKKESFWSSYYPDPKSDIYENLEIDLIHRIV
;
A
#
# COMPACT_ATOMS: atom_id res chain seq x y z
N MET A 1 -13.55 -5.56 -5.81
CA MET A 1 -13.00 -4.94 -4.58
C MET A 1 -14.17 -4.38 -3.80
N ASN A 2 -14.74 -5.18 -2.88
CA ASN A 2 -15.99 -4.85 -2.18
C ASN A 2 -15.72 -4.27 -0.78
N PHE A 3 -14.60 -4.65 -0.15
CA PHE A 3 -14.24 -4.22 1.20
C PHE A 3 -14.24 -2.69 1.39
N LEU A 4 -13.39 -1.94 0.68
CA LEU A 4 -13.28 -0.48 0.87
C LEU A 4 -14.60 0.25 0.61
N LYS A 5 -15.37 -0.19 -0.41
CA LYS A 5 -16.70 0.35 -0.69
C LYS A 5 -17.65 0.13 0.50
N THR A 6 -17.64 -1.08 1.05
CA THR A 6 -18.46 -1.46 2.21
C THR A 6 -18.08 -0.64 3.45
N GLU A 7 -16.79 -0.40 3.69
CA GLU A 7 -16.33 0.44 4.80
C GLU A 7 -16.73 1.92 4.62
N ILE A 8 -16.67 2.46 3.39
CA ILE A 8 -17.20 3.80 3.09
C ILE A 8 -18.71 3.86 3.31
N GLU A 9 -19.47 2.84 2.90
CA GLU A 9 -20.92 2.78 3.14
C GLU A 9 -21.25 2.77 4.63
N LYS A 10 -20.52 1.99 5.43
CA LYS A 10 -20.63 1.99 6.90
C LYS A 10 -20.31 3.36 7.48
N PHE A 11 -19.25 4.03 7.01
CA PHE A 11 -18.89 5.38 7.43
C PHE A 11 -20.03 6.38 7.16
N ILE A 12 -20.61 6.36 5.96
CA ILE A 12 -21.72 7.26 5.61
C ILE A 12 -22.95 6.97 6.48
N GLN A 13 -23.28 5.70 6.72
CA GLN A 13 -24.38 5.30 7.60
C GLN A 13 -24.15 5.73 9.05
N HIS A 14 -22.92 5.60 9.56
CA HIS A 14 -22.57 5.93 10.94
C HIS A 14 -22.61 7.43 11.20
N THR A 15 -22.06 8.25 10.29
CA THR A 15 -22.02 9.71 10.47
C THR A 15 -23.39 10.37 10.37
N LYS A 16 -24.38 9.73 9.72
CA LYS A 16 -25.74 10.25 9.47
C LYS A 16 -25.76 11.65 8.81
N LYS A 17 -24.67 12.07 8.17
CA LYS A 17 -24.60 13.37 7.51
C LYS A 17 -25.08 13.28 6.06
N ASN A 18 -25.81 14.30 5.64
CA ASN A 18 -26.39 14.41 4.29
C ASN A 18 -25.41 14.99 3.24
N ASN A 19 -24.20 15.36 3.65
CA ASN A 19 -23.15 15.88 2.77
C ASN A 19 -22.17 14.82 2.26
N PHE A 20 -22.40 13.54 2.58
CA PHE A 20 -21.70 12.42 1.96
C PHE A 20 -22.57 11.72 0.92
N TYR A 21 -21.93 11.22 -0.13
CA TYR A 21 -22.59 10.46 -1.17
C TYR A 21 -21.60 9.50 -1.80
N ILE A 22 -22.03 8.25 -1.98
CA ILE A 22 -21.30 7.23 -2.72
C ILE A 22 -22.02 6.95 -4.04
N SER A 23 -21.28 6.98 -5.13
CA SER A 23 -21.83 6.68 -6.46
C SER A 23 -22.35 5.24 -6.51
N LYS A 24 -23.49 5.05 -7.17
CA LYS A 24 -24.09 3.71 -7.37
C LYS A 24 -23.33 2.87 -8.42
N TRP A 25 -22.44 3.51 -9.17
CA TRP A 25 -21.61 2.91 -10.19
C TRP A 25 -20.13 2.95 -9.76
N SER A 26 -19.33 2.09 -10.37
CA SER A 26 -17.88 2.01 -10.16
C SER A 26 -17.19 1.68 -11.47
N TYR A 27 -16.01 2.24 -11.69
CA TYR A 27 -15.13 1.90 -12.81
C TYR A 27 -13.87 1.21 -12.29
N SER A 28 -13.26 0.36 -13.11
CA SER A 28 -11.92 -0.17 -12.88
C SER A 28 -10.90 0.84 -13.40
N THR A 29 -10.60 1.87 -12.61
CA THR A 29 -9.73 2.98 -13.03
C THR A 29 -8.26 2.57 -12.98
N ILE A 30 -7.83 1.76 -13.94
CA ILE A 30 -6.45 1.33 -14.07
C ILE A 30 -5.51 2.51 -14.35
N TRP A 31 -4.21 2.36 -14.03
CA TRP A 31 -3.23 3.40 -14.31
C TRP A 31 -3.19 3.74 -15.80
N GLY A 32 -3.34 5.03 -16.13
CA GLY A 32 -3.37 5.51 -17.52
C GLY A 32 -4.67 5.27 -18.29
N GLY A 33 -5.63 4.56 -17.70
CA GLY A 33 -6.90 4.19 -18.32
C GLY A 33 -7.77 5.37 -18.74
N SER A 34 -8.56 5.19 -19.80
CA SER A 34 -9.56 6.16 -20.23
C SER A 34 -10.78 6.20 -19.31
N SER A 35 -11.05 5.12 -18.58
CA SER A 35 -12.12 5.03 -17.58
C SER A 35 -11.99 6.05 -16.45
N LEU A 36 -10.78 6.56 -16.16
CA LEU A 36 -10.60 7.62 -15.17
C LEU A 36 -11.26 8.94 -15.61
N LEU A 37 -11.15 9.32 -16.89
CA LEU A 37 -11.85 10.50 -17.40
C LEU A 37 -13.37 10.29 -17.41
N GLU A 38 -13.82 9.09 -17.80
CA GLU A 38 -15.25 8.76 -17.80
C GLU A 38 -15.83 8.83 -16.38
N MET A 39 -15.12 8.29 -15.39
CA MET A 39 -15.43 8.41 -13.97
C MET A 39 -15.53 9.88 -13.54
N HIS A 40 -14.54 10.72 -13.88
CA HIS A 40 -14.60 12.15 -13.54
C HIS A 40 -15.82 12.84 -14.17
N LEU A 41 -16.07 12.65 -15.47
CA LEU A 41 -17.20 13.27 -16.16
C LEU A 41 -18.54 12.84 -15.58
N LYS A 42 -18.68 11.55 -15.24
CA LYS A 42 -19.90 11.02 -14.63
C LYS A 42 -20.10 11.54 -13.19
N SER A 43 -19.04 11.61 -12.40
CA SER A 43 -19.07 12.24 -11.06
C SER A 43 -19.48 13.71 -11.14
N LEU A 44 -18.87 14.49 -12.04
CA LEU A 44 -19.22 15.90 -12.23
C LEU A 44 -20.69 16.09 -12.66
N LYS A 45 -21.21 15.19 -13.52
CA LYS A 45 -22.62 15.19 -13.89
C LYS A 45 -23.54 14.93 -12.69
N GLU A 46 -23.20 13.99 -11.81
CA GLU A 46 -23.99 13.74 -10.59
C GLU A 46 -23.92 14.91 -9.60
N ILE A 47 -22.75 15.50 -9.40
CA ILE A 47 -22.54 16.66 -8.53
C ILE A 47 -23.33 17.89 -9.03
N ILE A 48 -23.37 18.11 -10.35
CA ILE A 48 -24.21 19.16 -10.98
C ILE A 48 -25.70 18.85 -10.80
N SER A 49 -26.12 17.59 -10.98
CA SER A 49 -27.51 17.19 -10.76
C SER A 49 -27.97 17.46 -9.32
N LYS A 50 -27.10 17.25 -8.34
CA LYS A 50 -27.36 17.60 -6.93
C LYS A 50 -27.49 19.11 -6.70
N LYS A 51 -26.68 19.92 -7.39
CA LYS A 51 -26.80 21.38 -7.36
C LYS A 51 -28.13 21.85 -7.99
N ASP A 52 -28.50 21.31 -9.14
CA ASP A 52 -29.74 21.64 -9.85
C ASP A 52 -31.00 21.31 -9.02
N LYS A 53 -30.93 20.27 -8.19
CA LYS A 53 -32.00 19.86 -7.26
C LYS A 53 -31.98 20.62 -5.93
N ASN A 54 -31.08 21.58 -5.76
CA ASN A 54 -30.83 22.28 -4.50
C ASN A 54 -30.50 21.34 -3.32
N GLU A 55 -29.96 20.15 -3.60
CA GLU A 55 -29.50 19.23 -2.55
C GLU A 55 -28.18 19.70 -1.96
N TRP A 56 -27.24 20.14 -2.83
CA TRP A 56 -25.91 20.59 -2.44
C TRP A 56 -25.61 21.99 -3.02
N ASN A 57 -25.19 22.91 -2.15
CA ASN A 57 -24.68 24.21 -2.56
C ASN A 57 -23.14 24.21 -2.47
N TRP A 58 -22.46 24.21 -3.63
CA TRP A 58 -21.01 24.11 -3.73
C TRP A 58 -20.45 25.06 -4.79
N ASP A 59 -19.24 25.57 -4.56
CA ASP A 59 -18.56 26.53 -5.46
C ASP A 59 -17.42 25.90 -6.24
N TYR A 60 -16.76 24.90 -5.66
CA TYR A 60 -15.61 24.21 -6.22
C TYR A 60 -15.73 22.69 -6.14
N VAL A 61 -15.18 22.01 -7.14
CA VAL A 61 -14.88 20.57 -7.08
C VAL A 61 -13.36 20.38 -7.00
N ILE A 62 -12.93 19.63 -6.00
CA ILE A 62 -11.53 19.23 -5.79
C ILE A 62 -11.49 17.70 -5.83
N ASN A 63 -10.70 17.11 -6.72
CA ASN A 63 -10.50 15.66 -6.74
C ASN A 63 -9.39 15.24 -5.77
N LEU A 64 -9.57 14.18 -4.99
CA LEU A 64 -8.57 13.64 -4.06
C LEU A 64 -8.47 12.12 -4.25
N SER A 65 -7.27 11.57 -3.99
CA SER A 65 -7.03 10.14 -3.85
C SER A 65 -6.89 9.78 -2.38
N GLU A 66 -6.96 8.49 -2.06
CA GLU A 66 -6.63 7.91 -0.76
C GLU A 66 -5.21 8.22 -0.25
N THR A 67 -4.35 8.78 -1.12
CA THR A 67 -2.95 9.15 -0.81
C THR A 67 -2.69 10.65 -0.88
N ASP A 68 -3.73 11.47 -1.05
CA ASP A 68 -3.66 12.91 -0.86
C ASP A 68 -3.89 13.24 0.62
N PHE A 69 -3.13 14.18 1.17
CA PHE A 69 -3.33 14.67 2.54
C PHE A 69 -3.30 16.21 2.56
N PRO A 70 -4.17 16.87 3.34
CA PRO A 70 -4.09 18.32 3.53
C PRO A 70 -2.78 18.69 4.22
N ILE A 71 -2.20 19.83 3.85
CA ILE A 71 -1.02 20.41 4.53
C ILE A 71 -1.33 21.78 5.17
N LYS A 72 -2.61 22.17 5.13
CA LYS A 72 -3.18 23.40 5.70
C LYS A 72 -4.60 23.13 6.16
N SER A 73 -5.11 24.00 7.01
CA SER A 73 -6.48 23.88 7.54
C SER A 73 -7.54 24.12 6.46
N ILE A 74 -8.75 23.60 6.70
CA ILE A 74 -9.90 23.87 5.83
C ILE A 74 -10.25 25.35 5.81
N GLN A 75 -10.07 26.07 6.93
CA GLN A 75 -10.32 27.51 7.04
C GLN A 75 -9.41 28.30 6.12
N GLU A 76 -8.12 27.98 6.07
CA GLU A 76 -7.18 28.61 5.14
C GLU A 76 -7.55 28.35 3.67
N LEU A 77 -7.94 27.11 3.34
CA LEU A 77 -8.39 26.77 1.98
C LEU A 77 -9.65 27.56 1.61
N THR A 78 -10.64 27.62 2.48
CA THR A 78 -11.88 28.38 2.26
C THR A 78 -11.57 29.87 2.11
N LEU A 79 -10.80 30.48 3.01
CA LEU A 79 -10.41 31.88 2.93
C LEU A 79 -9.65 32.21 1.64
N PHE A 80 -8.76 31.31 1.21
CA PHE A 80 -8.06 31.46 -0.06
C PHE A 80 -9.03 31.44 -1.23
N LEU A 81 -9.85 30.38 -1.36
CA LEU A 81 -10.78 30.21 -2.48
C LEU A 81 -11.82 31.33 -2.56
N SER A 82 -12.37 31.78 -1.42
CA SER A 82 -13.31 32.91 -1.38
C SER A 82 -12.71 34.21 -1.93
N LYS A 83 -11.38 34.39 -1.87
CA LYS A 83 -10.67 35.56 -2.41
C LYS A 83 -10.25 35.41 -3.88
N GLN A 84 -10.29 34.20 -4.45
CA GLN A 84 -9.81 33.99 -5.82
C GLN A 84 -10.83 34.38 -6.90
N GLY A 85 -12.07 34.69 -6.51
CA GLY A 85 -13.18 34.83 -7.47
C GLY A 85 -13.46 33.48 -8.16
N GLU A 86 -14.18 33.48 -9.28
CA GLU A 86 -14.58 32.24 -9.97
C GLU A 86 -13.47 31.67 -10.87
N LYS A 87 -12.24 31.53 -10.34
CA LYS A 87 -11.08 31.00 -11.08
C LYS A 87 -10.97 29.49 -10.99
N ASN A 88 -10.49 28.84 -12.04
CA ASN A 88 -10.11 27.42 -12.06
C ASN A 88 -8.62 27.25 -11.72
N PHE A 89 -8.24 26.12 -11.12
CA PHE A 89 -6.88 25.80 -10.75
C PHE A 89 -6.46 24.50 -11.43
N LEU A 90 -5.73 24.65 -12.54
CA LEU A 90 -5.15 23.56 -13.32
C LEU A 90 -3.65 23.82 -13.47
N LYS A 91 -2.84 22.80 -13.17
CA LYS A 91 -1.39 22.88 -13.39
C LYS A 91 -1.06 22.43 -14.80
N PHE A 92 -0.54 23.35 -15.61
CA PHE A 92 -0.09 23.09 -16.98
C PHE A 92 1.35 22.59 -16.98
N PHE A 93 1.67 21.76 -17.98
CA PHE A 93 3.02 21.28 -18.21
C PHE A 93 3.97 22.44 -18.56
N LYS A 94 5.21 22.39 -18.06
CA LYS A 94 6.17 23.51 -18.20
C LYS A 94 6.90 23.55 -19.55
N SER A 95 7.03 22.43 -20.25
CA SER A 95 7.77 22.37 -21.53
C SER A 95 6.85 22.67 -22.72
N SER A 96 7.42 22.74 -23.94
CA SER A 96 6.63 22.91 -25.16
C SER A 96 5.53 21.87 -25.29
N TYR A 97 4.40 22.29 -25.87
CA TYR A 97 3.26 21.43 -26.14
C TYR A 97 3.65 20.21 -26.97
N GLU A 98 4.52 20.36 -27.98
CA GLU A 98 4.99 19.27 -28.84
C GLU A 98 5.61 18.14 -28.00
N LYS A 99 6.50 18.48 -27.07
CA LYS A 99 7.15 17.52 -26.18
C LYS A 99 6.14 16.89 -25.21
N PHE A 100 5.19 17.67 -24.70
CA PHE A 100 4.12 17.13 -23.86
C PHE A 100 3.28 16.09 -24.62
N SER A 101 2.83 16.47 -25.82
CA SER A 101 1.99 15.65 -26.68
C SER A 101 2.64 14.33 -27.06
N GLN A 102 3.93 14.36 -27.44
CA GLN A 102 4.71 13.16 -27.75
C GLN A 102 4.86 12.24 -26.53
N ASN A 103 5.17 12.80 -25.35
CA ASN A 103 5.33 12.00 -24.13
C ASN A 103 4.02 11.34 -23.67
N GLN A 104 2.90 12.02 -23.90
CA GLN A 104 1.56 11.50 -23.58
C GLN A 104 0.97 10.61 -24.68
N GLY A 105 1.59 10.56 -25.86
CA GLY A 105 1.15 9.74 -26.97
C GLY A 105 -0.21 10.18 -27.53
N PHE A 106 -0.52 11.47 -27.61
CA PHE A 106 -1.83 11.92 -28.15
C PHE A 106 -2.04 11.61 -29.63
N GLU A 107 -0.96 11.41 -30.37
CA GLU A 107 -0.99 10.92 -31.76
C GLU A 107 -1.25 9.42 -31.87
N VAL A 108 -1.35 8.72 -30.74
CA VAL A 108 -1.54 7.27 -30.64
C VAL A 108 -2.93 6.96 -30.09
N ALA A 109 -3.64 6.05 -30.74
CA ALA A 109 -4.88 5.47 -30.25
C ALA A 109 -4.58 4.41 -29.21
N PHE A 110 -5.23 4.55 -28.05
CA PHE A 110 -5.27 3.52 -27.02
C PHE A 110 -6.70 3.03 -26.80
N LEU A 111 -6.86 1.76 -26.42
CA LEU A 111 -8.15 1.19 -26.04
C LEU A 111 -8.02 0.54 -24.67
N GLU A 112 -8.89 0.94 -23.74
CA GLU A 112 -9.03 0.25 -22.46
C GLU A 112 -9.92 -0.99 -22.65
N CYS A 113 -9.38 -2.17 -22.38
CA CYS A 113 -10.11 -3.43 -22.41
C CYS A 113 -9.42 -4.44 -21.47
N GLU A 114 -10.20 -5.29 -20.80
CA GLU A 114 -9.66 -6.35 -19.91
C GLU A 114 -8.71 -5.84 -18.82
N ASN A 115 -9.00 -4.67 -18.23
CA ASN A 115 -8.14 -3.99 -17.25
C ASN A 115 -6.72 -3.69 -17.78
N ARG A 116 -6.59 -3.48 -19.09
CA ARG A 116 -5.34 -3.10 -19.76
C ARG A 116 -5.57 -1.98 -20.79
N MET A 117 -4.57 -1.13 -20.98
CA MET A 117 -4.50 -0.11 -22.03
C MET A 117 -3.68 -0.61 -23.22
N TRP A 118 -4.37 -0.94 -24.31
CA TRP A 118 -3.80 -1.47 -25.55
C TRP A 118 -3.44 -0.35 -26.52
N ARG A 119 -2.23 -0.38 -27.07
CA ARG A 119 -1.82 0.54 -28.15
C ARG A 119 -2.31 0.01 -29.50
N LEU A 120 -3.17 0.77 -30.18
CA LEU A 120 -3.79 0.34 -31.45
C LEU A 120 -3.08 0.85 -32.70
N GLY A 121 -2.43 2.01 -32.63
CA GLY A 121 -1.82 2.66 -33.80
C GLY A 121 -1.93 4.17 -33.72
N ASN A 122 -1.79 4.86 -34.86
CA ASN A 122 -1.86 6.32 -34.89
C ASN A 122 -3.31 6.81 -34.99
N LYS A 123 -3.60 7.97 -34.40
CA LYS A 123 -4.87 8.71 -34.58
C LYS A 123 -4.62 10.16 -34.96
N LYS A 124 -5.63 10.79 -35.57
CA LYS A 124 -5.59 12.19 -35.99
C LYS A 124 -6.13 13.11 -34.90
N TYR A 125 -5.56 14.31 -34.82
CA TYR A 125 -6.09 15.38 -33.97
C TYR A 125 -7.33 16.01 -34.61
N PRO A 126 -8.33 16.40 -33.82
CA PRO A 126 -9.34 17.39 -34.20
C PRO A 126 -8.69 18.68 -34.70
N ILE A 127 -9.19 19.22 -35.81
CA ILE A 127 -8.69 20.46 -36.42
C ILE A 127 -9.26 21.66 -35.66
N GLY A 128 -8.45 22.70 -35.47
CA GLY A 128 -8.91 23.95 -34.85
C GLY A 128 -8.97 23.93 -33.32
N ILE A 129 -8.47 22.87 -32.67
CA ILE A 129 -8.38 22.77 -31.21
C ILE A 129 -6.96 23.02 -30.73
N GLN A 130 -6.84 23.92 -29.76
CA GLN A 130 -5.60 24.11 -29.00
C GLN A 130 -5.50 23.07 -27.89
N PHE A 131 -4.70 22.03 -28.13
CA PHE A 131 -4.46 21.00 -27.12
C PHE A 131 -3.52 21.48 -26.01
N SER A 132 -3.77 20.97 -24.81
CA SER A 132 -3.03 21.34 -23.61
C SER A 132 -3.10 20.23 -22.56
N GLY A 133 -2.31 20.36 -21.50
CA GLY A 133 -2.36 19.43 -20.39
C GLY A 133 -1.33 19.68 -19.30
N GLY A 134 -1.30 18.78 -18.33
CA GLY A 134 -0.43 18.80 -17.18
C GLY A 134 -0.94 17.85 -16.12
N SER A 135 -1.20 18.36 -14.91
CA SER A 135 -1.69 17.50 -13.83
C SER A 135 -3.18 17.21 -13.96
N ASP A 136 -3.56 15.95 -13.71
CA ASP A 136 -4.94 15.47 -13.54
C ASP A 136 -5.57 15.84 -12.19
N TRP A 137 -4.80 16.45 -11.27
CA TRP A 137 -5.30 17.06 -10.05
C TRP A 137 -5.74 18.48 -10.32
N PHE A 138 -6.94 18.83 -9.87
CA PHE A 138 -7.54 20.12 -10.15
C PHE A 138 -8.38 20.65 -8.98
N CYS A 139 -8.69 21.93 -9.07
CA CYS A 139 -9.80 22.56 -8.35
C CYS A 139 -10.59 23.38 -9.38
N LEU A 140 -11.81 22.94 -9.72
CA LEU A 140 -12.62 23.53 -10.79
C LEU A 140 -13.80 24.28 -10.19
N ASN A 141 -14.07 25.49 -10.68
CA ASN A 141 -15.22 26.25 -10.21
C ASN A 141 -16.53 25.73 -10.82
N SER A 142 -17.64 26.00 -10.14
CA SER A 142 -18.94 25.46 -10.52
C SER A 142 -19.45 25.93 -11.88
N LYS A 143 -19.08 27.12 -12.35
CA LYS A 143 -19.47 27.63 -13.68
C LYS A 143 -18.78 26.88 -14.80
N PHE A 144 -17.49 26.61 -14.66
CA PHE A 144 -16.74 25.82 -15.64
C PHE A 144 -17.23 24.36 -15.68
N VAL A 145 -17.49 23.76 -14.52
CA VAL A 145 -18.08 22.42 -14.46
C VAL A 145 -19.46 22.39 -15.12
N ASN A 146 -20.31 23.39 -14.86
CA ASN A 146 -21.62 23.49 -15.51
C ASN A 146 -21.50 23.63 -17.03
N TYR A 147 -20.56 24.47 -17.51
CA TYR A 147 -20.26 24.59 -18.95
C TYR A 147 -19.81 23.25 -19.54
N LEU A 148 -18.84 22.58 -18.91
CA LEU A 148 -18.31 21.29 -19.36
C LEU A 148 -19.40 20.21 -19.52
N ILE A 149 -20.36 20.20 -18.60
CA ILE A 149 -21.41 19.17 -18.55
C ILE A 149 -22.63 19.50 -19.42
N LYS A 150 -23.04 20.78 -19.47
CA LYS A 150 -24.31 21.19 -20.10
C LYS A 150 -24.16 21.91 -21.44
N SER A 151 -22.95 22.34 -21.81
CA SER A 151 -22.73 22.98 -23.10
C SER A 151 -23.10 22.05 -24.25
N LYS A 152 -23.64 22.64 -25.32
CA LYS A 152 -24.00 21.95 -26.57
C LYS A 152 -22.96 22.18 -27.66
N GLU A 153 -21.80 22.75 -27.32
CA GLU A 153 -20.74 23.00 -28.29
C GLU A 153 -20.12 21.69 -28.79
N ASN A 154 -20.14 21.50 -30.10
CA ASN A 154 -19.73 20.26 -30.75
C ASN A 154 -18.30 19.84 -30.40
N TYR A 155 -17.39 20.80 -30.22
CA TYR A 155 -15.99 20.49 -29.93
C TYR A 155 -15.80 19.73 -28.61
N ILE A 156 -16.68 19.91 -27.62
CA ILE A 156 -16.59 19.20 -26.33
C ILE A 156 -16.91 17.72 -26.54
N GLU A 157 -17.92 17.39 -27.34
CA GLU A 157 -18.26 16.01 -27.69
C GLU A 157 -17.19 15.37 -28.56
N GLU A 158 -16.61 16.12 -29.50
CA GLU A 158 -15.44 15.67 -30.28
C GLU A 158 -14.24 15.36 -29.37
N LEU A 159 -13.98 16.19 -28.37
CA LEU A 159 -12.92 15.94 -27.39
C LEU A 159 -13.22 14.74 -26.50
N LYS A 160 -14.45 14.57 -26.02
CA LYS A 160 -14.85 13.36 -25.28
C LYS A 160 -14.57 12.10 -26.09
N LYS A 161 -14.92 12.11 -27.38
CA LYS A 161 -14.63 11.00 -28.32
C LYS A 161 -13.13 10.83 -28.59
N PHE A 162 -12.37 11.91 -28.71
CA PHE A 162 -10.92 11.82 -28.92
C PHE A 162 -10.23 11.19 -27.70
N PHE A 163 -10.60 11.64 -26.49
CA PHE A 163 -9.97 11.23 -25.25
C PHE A 163 -10.46 9.87 -24.72
N SER A 164 -11.60 9.34 -25.20
CA SER A 164 -12.00 7.95 -24.91
C SER A 164 -11.01 6.92 -25.47
N TYR A 165 -10.21 7.32 -26.47
CA TYR A 165 -9.13 6.52 -27.06
C TYR A 165 -7.74 7.12 -26.81
N SER A 166 -7.53 7.82 -25.69
CA SER A 166 -6.25 8.40 -25.29
C SER A 166 -5.69 7.69 -24.06
N LEU A 167 -4.37 7.68 -23.94
CA LEU A 167 -3.66 7.42 -22.69
C LEU A 167 -3.75 8.65 -21.78
N LEU A 168 -3.85 8.44 -20.46
CA LEU A 168 -3.85 9.50 -19.43
C LEU A 168 -4.80 10.68 -19.77
N PRO A 169 -6.05 10.45 -20.21
CA PRO A 169 -6.85 11.52 -20.79
C PRO A 169 -7.21 12.64 -19.79
N SER A 170 -7.31 12.32 -18.50
CA SER A 170 -7.58 13.33 -17.46
C SER A 170 -6.44 14.34 -17.29
N GLU A 171 -5.22 14.02 -17.74
CA GLU A 171 -4.07 14.95 -17.71
C GLU A 171 -4.15 16.03 -18.80
N ALA A 172 -5.13 15.97 -19.72
CA ALA A 172 -5.21 16.91 -20.84
C ALA A 172 -6.61 17.37 -21.23
N PHE A 173 -7.64 16.54 -20.99
CA PHE A 173 -9.01 16.87 -21.37
C PHE A 173 -9.49 18.18 -20.75
N PHE A 174 -9.35 18.35 -19.43
CA PHE A 174 -9.83 19.55 -18.73
C PHE A 174 -9.07 20.82 -19.16
N HIS A 175 -7.75 20.71 -19.35
CA HIS A 175 -6.90 21.81 -19.82
C HIS A 175 -7.26 22.22 -21.25
N THR A 176 -7.46 21.23 -22.13
CA THR A 176 -7.83 21.45 -23.53
C THR A 176 -9.22 22.08 -23.61
N VAL A 177 -10.22 21.57 -22.89
CA VAL A 177 -11.55 22.20 -22.89
C VAL A 177 -11.48 23.63 -22.36
N LEU A 178 -10.74 23.87 -21.26
CA LEU A 178 -10.60 25.20 -20.69
C LEU A 178 -9.99 26.19 -21.68
N GLN A 179 -8.89 25.83 -22.34
CA GLN A 179 -8.20 26.71 -23.29
C GLN A 179 -9.00 27.02 -24.56
N ASN A 180 -9.99 26.20 -24.91
CA ASN A 180 -10.85 26.41 -26.08
C ASN A 180 -12.27 26.85 -25.69
N SER A 181 -12.46 27.37 -24.48
CA SER A 181 -13.75 27.81 -23.97
C SER A 181 -13.72 29.30 -23.61
N PRO A 182 -14.87 29.92 -23.28
CA PRO A 182 -14.90 31.26 -22.69
C PRO A 182 -14.13 31.41 -21.35
N PHE A 183 -13.55 30.33 -20.83
CA PHE A 183 -12.73 30.29 -19.63
C PHE A 183 -11.20 30.32 -19.92
N CYS A 184 -10.77 30.57 -21.16
CA CYS A 184 -9.37 30.48 -21.58
C CYS A 184 -8.44 31.61 -21.07
N ASP A 185 -8.98 32.73 -20.59
CA ASP A 185 -8.20 33.90 -20.14
C ASP A 185 -7.99 33.94 -18.60
N GLU A 186 -8.26 35.08 -17.93
CA GLU A 186 -8.01 35.29 -16.49
C GLU A 186 -8.84 34.39 -15.54
N SER A 187 -9.68 33.52 -16.10
CA SER A 187 -10.54 32.60 -15.36
C SER A 187 -9.82 31.35 -14.85
N TYR A 188 -8.49 31.25 -15.02
CA TYR A 188 -7.70 30.18 -14.42
C TYR A 188 -6.37 30.65 -13.81
N LYS A 189 -5.80 29.80 -12.96
CA LYS A 189 -4.47 29.92 -12.38
C LYS A 189 -3.66 28.67 -12.69
N ASN A 190 -2.39 28.85 -13.07
CA ASN A 190 -1.46 27.75 -13.39
C ASN A 190 -0.89 27.06 -12.13
N THR A 191 -1.79 26.55 -11.30
CA THR A 191 -1.54 25.76 -10.11
C THR A 191 -2.69 24.78 -9.94
N HIS A 192 -2.42 23.63 -9.34
CA HIS A 192 -3.44 22.67 -8.91
C HIS A 192 -3.61 22.65 -7.38
N LEU A 193 -3.02 23.64 -6.67
CA LEU A 193 -3.05 23.77 -5.21
C LEU A 193 -2.39 22.60 -4.46
N ARG A 194 -1.46 21.90 -5.12
CA ARG A 194 -0.80 20.70 -4.59
C ARG A 194 0.71 20.75 -4.69
N PHE A 195 1.36 20.09 -3.74
CA PHE A 195 2.70 19.58 -3.89
C PHE A 195 2.66 18.11 -4.32
N VAL A 196 3.48 17.73 -5.30
CA VAL A 196 3.60 16.36 -5.78
C VAL A 196 5.06 15.96 -5.73
N ASN A 197 5.40 14.92 -4.95
CA ASN A 197 6.78 14.52 -4.68
C ASN A 197 7.42 13.76 -5.86
N TRP A 198 7.74 14.48 -6.94
CA TRP A 198 8.37 13.91 -8.13
C TRP A 198 9.88 13.72 -7.94
N LYS A 199 10.33 12.46 -7.75
CA LYS A 199 11.76 12.09 -7.82
C LYS A 199 12.00 11.20 -9.04
N ARG A 200 12.16 11.82 -10.23
CA ARG A 200 12.17 11.12 -11.54
C ARG A 200 13.19 9.98 -11.63
N SER A 201 14.36 10.11 -10.99
CA SER A 201 15.39 9.07 -10.96
C SER A 201 14.93 7.75 -10.31
N ARG A 202 13.84 7.77 -9.55
CA ARG A 202 13.22 6.59 -8.95
C ARG A 202 11.80 6.35 -9.42
N GLY A 203 11.05 7.41 -9.74
CA GLY A 203 9.64 7.31 -10.12
C GLY A 203 9.36 6.94 -11.58
N CYS A 204 10.36 6.94 -12.46
CA CYS A 204 10.20 6.73 -13.90
C CYS A 204 10.86 5.43 -14.39
N ASN A 205 10.43 4.27 -13.87
CA ASN A 205 11.04 2.96 -14.18
C ASN A 205 10.18 2.07 -15.10
N CYS A 206 9.18 2.64 -15.81
CA CYS A 206 8.23 1.88 -16.62
C CYS A 206 7.51 0.73 -15.88
N GLN A 207 7.24 0.91 -14.59
CA GLN A 207 6.65 -0.13 -13.72
C GLN A 207 5.26 -0.61 -14.16
N HIS A 208 4.55 0.20 -14.96
CA HIS A 208 3.17 -0.07 -15.38
C HIS A 208 3.04 -0.87 -16.69
N LYS A 209 4.14 -1.37 -17.28
CA LYS A 209 4.13 -2.11 -18.58
C LYS A 209 3.19 -3.33 -18.62
N LYS A 210 2.87 -3.92 -17.47
CA LYS A 210 1.88 -5.02 -17.36
C LYS A 210 0.43 -4.54 -17.51
N ILE A 211 0.17 -3.25 -17.36
CA ILE A 211 -1.17 -2.64 -17.41
C ILE A 211 -1.33 -1.75 -18.65
N VAL A 212 -0.23 -1.20 -19.19
CA VAL A 212 -0.26 -0.27 -20.32
C VAL A 212 0.88 -0.50 -21.30
N ASP A 213 0.61 -0.34 -22.60
CA ASP A 213 1.61 -0.34 -23.68
C ASP A 213 2.41 0.99 -23.77
N TRP A 214 2.79 1.54 -22.61
CA TRP A 214 3.52 2.80 -22.51
C TRP A 214 4.36 2.87 -21.23
N CYS A 215 5.36 3.75 -21.21
CA CYS A 215 6.16 4.02 -20.03
C CYS A 215 5.62 5.22 -19.27
N GLY A 216 5.26 4.99 -18.01
CA GLY A 216 4.79 6.02 -17.09
C GLY A 216 5.80 6.36 -16.01
N CYS A 217 5.53 7.49 -15.34
CA CYS A 217 6.13 7.83 -14.06
C CYS A 217 5.06 7.87 -12.97
N SER A 218 5.47 7.72 -11.71
CA SER A 218 4.60 7.95 -10.56
C SER A 218 5.34 8.72 -9.47
N PRO A 219 4.67 9.63 -8.73
CA PRO A 219 5.28 10.32 -7.60
C PRO A 219 5.71 9.35 -6.49
N ASN A 220 6.71 9.78 -5.71
CA ASN A 220 7.19 9.06 -4.55
C ASN A 220 6.29 9.31 -3.33
N TYR A 221 6.34 8.40 -2.36
CA TYR A 221 5.77 8.66 -1.06
C TYR A 221 6.60 9.70 -0.29
N LEU A 222 5.92 10.54 0.48
CA LEU A 222 6.53 11.50 1.39
C LEU A 222 6.99 10.78 2.66
N THR A 223 8.19 11.14 3.11
CA THR A 223 8.80 10.57 4.32
C THR A 223 9.26 11.69 5.25
N TYR A 224 9.13 11.46 6.55
CA TYR A 224 9.57 12.39 7.59
C TYR A 224 11.04 12.81 7.40
N LYS A 225 11.92 11.83 7.17
CA LYS A 225 13.38 12.05 7.11
C LYS A 225 13.82 12.95 5.95
N HIS A 226 13.09 12.98 4.84
CA HIS A 226 13.56 13.63 3.62
C HIS A 226 12.69 14.78 3.14
N ASP A 227 11.40 14.79 3.48
CA ASP A 227 10.43 15.66 2.80
C ASP A 227 9.74 16.65 3.76
N LEU A 228 9.91 16.53 5.08
CA LEU A 228 9.24 17.42 6.05
C LEU A 228 9.62 18.90 5.86
N GLU A 229 10.91 19.20 5.70
CA GLU A 229 11.37 20.59 5.51
C GLU A 229 10.78 21.21 4.24
N ILE A 230 10.66 20.44 3.16
CA ILE A 230 10.04 20.90 1.90
C ILE A 230 8.59 21.33 2.13
N LEU A 231 7.85 20.62 2.99
CA LEU A 231 6.45 20.98 3.26
C LEU A 231 6.32 22.25 4.10
N LYS A 232 7.28 22.54 4.98
CA LYS A 232 7.31 23.79 5.76
C LYS A 232 7.44 25.02 4.86
N ASP A 233 8.18 24.91 3.75
CA ASP A 233 8.36 25.99 2.77
C ASP A 233 7.06 26.42 2.06
N PHE A 234 6.00 25.59 2.14
CA PHE A 234 4.70 25.90 1.55
C PHE A 234 3.76 26.71 2.45
N LYS A 235 4.17 27.06 3.68
CA LYS A 235 3.34 27.79 4.65
C LYS A 235 2.67 29.04 4.06
N ASP A 236 3.41 29.83 3.28
CA ASP A 236 2.90 31.08 2.68
C ASP A 236 2.51 30.94 1.20
N GLN A 237 2.60 29.74 0.63
CA GLN A 237 2.27 29.47 -0.78
C GLN A 237 0.84 28.95 -0.96
N PRO A 238 0.20 29.14 -2.13
CA PRO A 238 -1.14 28.60 -2.40
C PRO A 238 -1.09 27.09 -2.72
N VAL A 239 -0.61 26.30 -1.76
CA VAL A 239 -0.51 24.85 -1.78
C VAL A 239 -1.21 24.33 -0.52
N PHE A 240 -2.26 23.52 -0.71
CA PHE A 240 -3.16 23.10 0.37
C PHE A 240 -3.18 21.59 0.56
N PHE A 241 -2.80 20.82 -0.45
CA PHE A 241 -2.63 19.38 -0.34
C PHE A 241 -1.25 18.94 -0.81
N SER A 242 -0.85 17.75 -0.40
CA SER A 242 0.37 17.10 -0.85
C SER A 242 0.13 15.63 -1.14
N ARG A 243 0.93 15.04 -2.04
CA ARG A 243 0.88 13.61 -2.36
C ARG A 243 2.23 13.04 -2.83
N LYS A 244 2.53 11.76 -2.60
CA LYS A 244 1.63 10.74 -1.99
C LYS A 244 1.98 10.47 -0.52
N PHE A 245 0.98 10.21 0.31
CA PHE A 245 1.14 9.64 1.65
C PHE A 245 0.65 8.20 1.67
N ASP A 246 1.30 7.34 2.43
CA ASP A 246 0.95 5.93 2.59
C ASP A 246 1.42 5.45 3.98
N PRO A 247 0.51 5.00 4.86
CA PRO A 247 0.85 4.51 6.20
C PRO A 247 1.84 3.34 6.18
N LEU A 248 1.82 2.49 5.14
CA LEU A 248 2.78 1.40 4.99
C LEU A 248 4.18 1.90 4.61
N ASN A 249 4.28 3.10 4.05
CA ASN A 249 5.57 3.70 3.72
C ASN A 249 6.15 4.50 4.89
N ASN A 250 5.37 5.43 5.47
CA ASN A 250 5.76 6.26 6.61
C ASN A 250 4.53 6.93 7.26
N GLN A 251 3.89 6.25 8.20
CA GLN A 251 2.80 6.77 9.02
C GLN A 251 3.25 7.96 9.88
N LEU A 252 4.50 7.98 10.34
CA LEU A 252 5.04 9.11 11.12
C LEU A 252 4.87 10.45 10.39
N MET A 253 5.09 10.47 9.07
CA MET A 253 4.89 11.68 8.27
C MET A 253 3.42 12.14 8.25
N ILE A 254 2.48 11.19 8.21
CA ILE A 254 1.04 11.48 8.25
C ILE A 254 0.67 12.06 9.61
N ASN A 255 1.11 11.43 10.70
CA ASN A 255 0.84 11.88 12.07
C ASN A 255 1.37 13.30 12.32
N ILE A 256 2.60 13.60 11.88
CA ILE A 256 3.19 14.94 12.02
C ILE A 256 2.38 15.96 11.24
N MET A 257 1.95 15.64 10.02
CA MET A 257 1.18 16.58 9.21
C MET A 257 -0.20 16.83 9.82
N ASP A 258 -0.90 15.78 10.25
CA ASP A 258 -2.17 15.87 10.97
C ASP A 258 -2.06 16.77 12.21
N GLN A 259 -1.09 16.49 13.08
CA GLN A 259 -0.87 17.26 14.31
C GLN A 259 -0.43 18.70 14.04
N SER A 260 0.27 18.97 12.94
CA SER A 260 0.65 20.34 12.57
C SER A 260 -0.54 21.22 12.17
N ILE A 261 -1.66 20.60 11.75
CA ILE A 261 -2.88 21.30 11.32
C ILE A 261 -3.89 21.38 12.48
N PHE A 262 -4.04 20.29 13.23
CA PHE A 262 -5.15 20.12 14.19
C PHE A 262 -4.71 20.07 15.66
N GLY A 263 -3.41 20.18 15.95
CA GLY A 263 -2.86 20.08 17.30
C GLY A 263 -2.65 18.64 17.77
N LEU A 264 -2.03 18.51 18.95
CA LEU A 264 -1.69 17.23 19.57
C LEU A 264 -2.92 16.57 20.20
N TYR A 265 -2.91 15.24 20.35
CA TYR A 265 -3.93 14.57 21.16
C TYR A 265 -3.67 14.83 22.65
N GLN A 266 -4.73 15.10 23.43
CA GLN A 266 -4.70 15.33 24.88
C GLN A 266 -4.24 14.10 25.66
N THR A 267 -4.57 12.91 25.16
CA THR A 267 -4.22 11.63 25.77
C THR A 267 -3.24 10.89 24.89
N GLU A 268 -2.20 10.31 25.48
CA GLU A 268 -1.28 9.42 24.79
C GLU A 268 -1.92 8.06 24.54
N PHE A 269 -2.54 7.91 23.37
CA PHE A 269 -2.99 6.59 22.91
C PHE A 269 -1.83 5.86 22.23
N LYS A 270 -1.54 4.62 22.67
CA LYS A 270 -0.54 3.75 22.02
C LYS A 270 -0.81 3.53 20.52
N SER A 271 -2.10 3.52 20.16
CA SER A 271 -2.56 3.34 18.78
C SER A 271 -2.19 4.50 17.85
N LEU A 272 -1.76 5.67 18.37
CA LEU A 272 -1.32 6.79 17.52
C LEU A 272 -0.13 6.40 16.61
N ASN A 273 0.76 5.53 17.11
CA ASN A 273 1.91 5.02 16.36
C ASN A 273 1.64 3.65 15.72
N SER A 274 0.38 3.22 15.70
CA SER A 274 -0.03 1.91 15.18
C SER A 274 -0.86 2.04 13.91
N TYR A 275 -0.83 1.04 13.05
CA TYR A 275 -1.67 0.96 11.85
C TYR A 275 -2.16 -0.47 11.65
N TRP A 276 -3.45 -0.60 11.32
CA TRP A 276 -4.06 -1.87 10.96
C TRP A 276 -4.59 -1.77 9.53
N GLU A 277 -4.23 -2.73 8.71
CA GLU A 277 -4.74 -2.84 7.34
C GLU A 277 -5.41 -4.19 7.15
N ASN A 278 -6.67 -4.18 6.73
CA ASN A 278 -7.36 -5.42 6.38
C ASN A 278 -6.73 -6.02 5.11
N VAL A 279 -6.24 -7.25 5.21
CA VAL A 279 -5.63 -8.00 4.10
C VAL A 279 -6.46 -9.23 3.69
N TYR A 280 -7.53 -9.50 4.43
CA TYR A 280 -8.48 -10.57 4.15
C TYR A 280 -9.82 -10.25 4.82
N ASP A 281 -10.89 -10.44 4.06
CA ASP A 281 -12.26 -10.44 4.54
C ASP A 281 -13.00 -11.62 3.90
N GLN A 282 -13.75 -12.38 4.70
CA GLN A 282 -14.48 -13.56 4.24
C GLN A 282 -15.50 -13.24 3.14
N GLY A 283 -16.03 -12.01 3.09
CA GLY A 283 -16.96 -11.57 2.06
C GLY A 283 -16.33 -11.40 0.68
N ASP A 284 -15.01 -11.31 0.60
CA ASP A 284 -14.28 -11.15 -0.66
C ASP A 284 -13.86 -12.51 -1.24
N LYS A 285 -14.16 -12.71 -2.52
CA LYS A 285 -13.66 -13.86 -3.29
C LYS A 285 -12.20 -13.62 -3.69
N PHE A 286 -11.30 -13.75 -2.72
CA PHE A 286 -9.86 -13.59 -2.95
C PHE A 286 -9.11 -14.87 -2.59
N GLU A 287 -8.54 -15.54 -3.59
CA GLU A 287 -7.53 -16.57 -3.38
C GLU A 287 -6.15 -15.92 -3.55
N ASN A 288 -5.48 -15.69 -2.43
CA ASN A 288 -4.09 -15.23 -2.42
C ASN A 288 -3.23 -16.25 -1.65
N GLU A 289 -1.94 -16.26 -1.94
CA GLU A 289 -0.89 -17.05 -1.29
C GLU A 289 -0.95 -16.94 0.25
N PHE A 290 -1.30 -15.75 0.76
CA PHE A 290 -1.47 -15.47 2.19
C PHE A 290 -2.65 -16.21 2.84
N VAL A 291 -3.70 -16.56 2.10
CA VAL A 291 -4.90 -17.20 2.66
C VAL A 291 -4.56 -18.55 3.28
N LYS A 292 -3.66 -19.33 2.65
CA LYS A 292 -3.19 -20.61 3.20
C LYS A 292 -2.45 -20.43 4.51
N LEU A 293 -1.61 -19.40 4.61
CA LEU A 293 -0.94 -19.05 5.86
C LEU A 293 -1.97 -18.71 6.96
N PHE A 294 -3.00 -17.94 6.63
CA PHE A 294 -4.06 -17.59 7.58
C PHE A 294 -4.89 -18.80 8.01
N MET A 295 -5.07 -19.80 7.13
CA MET A 295 -5.69 -21.08 7.50
C MET A 295 -4.83 -21.87 8.50
N PHE A 296 -3.50 -21.89 8.33
CA PHE A 296 -2.61 -22.49 9.34
C PHE A 296 -2.72 -21.76 10.68
N PHE A 297 -2.68 -20.44 10.68
CA PHE A 297 -2.87 -19.63 11.89
C PHE A 297 -4.24 -19.85 12.54
N SER A 298 -5.27 -20.03 11.73
CA SER A 298 -6.60 -20.38 12.21
C SER A 298 -6.57 -21.73 12.94
N LYS A 299 -5.95 -22.76 12.36
CA LYS A 299 -5.83 -24.07 13.03
C LYS A 299 -4.99 -24.03 14.30
N ILE A 300 -3.88 -23.31 14.29
CA ILE A 300 -3.07 -23.10 15.52
C ILE A 300 -3.90 -22.37 16.59
N SER A 301 -4.70 -21.37 16.19
CA SER A 301 -5.58 -20.63 17.10
C SER A 301 -6.67 -21.51 17.70
N GLU A 302 -7.25 -22.41 16.90
CA GLU A 302 -8.25 -23.38 17.33
C GLU A 302 -7.70 -24.27 18.46
N GLU A 303 -6.51 -24.82 18.26
CA GLU A 303 -5.83 -25.66 19.26
C GLU A 303 -5.48 -24.87 20.54
N LYS A 304 -5.04 -23.62 20.40
CA LYS A 304 -4.79 -22.73 21.55
C LYS A 304 -6.06 -22.36 22.31
N LEU A 305 -7.17 -22.19 21.60
CA LEU A 305 -8.47 -21.97 22.22
C LEU A 305 -8.94 -23.23 22.96
N LYS A 306 -8.88 -24.41 22.33
CA LYS A 306 -9.20 -25.70 22.99
C LYS A 306 -8.42 -25.89 24.28
N GLN A 307 -7.12 -25.61 24.28
CA GLN A 307 -6.29 -25.70 25.49
C GLN A 307 -6.78 -24.76 26.61
N ARG A 308 -7.18 -23.53 26.29
CA ARG A 308 -7.71 -22.57 27.28
C ARG A 308 -9.09 -22.96 27.78
N VAL A 309 -9.95 -23.50 26.92
CA VAL A 309 -11.31 -23.91 27.30
C VAL A 309 -11.32 -25.25 28.04
N TYR A 310 -10.44 -26.18 27.67
CA TYR A 310 -10.24 -27.40 28.45
C TYR A 310 -9.81 -27.10 29.89
N ALA A 311 -9.04 -26.03 30.12
CA ALA A 311 -8.70 -25.56 31.46
C ALA A 311 -9.93 -25.07 32.27
N LEU A 312 -11.07 -24.81 31.62
CA LEU A 312 -12.36 -24.53 32.25
C LEU A 312 -13.17 -25.81 32.54
N GLY A 313 -12.67 -26.98 32.14
CA GLY A 313 -13.35 -28.27 32.29
C GLY A 313 -14.35 -28.60 31.18
N GLU A 314 -14.29 -27.91 30.04
CA GLU A 314 -15.17 -28.17 28.90
C GLU A 314 -14.40 -28.83 27.74
N GLU A 315 -14.91 -29.96 27.26
CA GLU A 315 -14.43 -30.59 26.02
C GLU A 315 -15.30 -30.14 24.86
N ILE A 316 -14.66 -29.62 23.81
CA ILE A 316 -15.37 -28.86 22.79
C ILE A 316 -14.93 -29.24 21.37
N SER A 317 -15.91 -29.63 20.55
CA SER A 317 -15.81 -29.53 19.10
C SER A 317 -16.03 -28.07 18.68
N LEU A 318 -15.05 -27.49 17.99
CA LEU A 318 -15.08 -26.10 17.55
C LEU A 318 -15.27 -26.08 16.02
N ASP A 319 -16.38 -25.53 15.53
CA ASP A 319 -16.48 -25.13 14.12
C ASP A 319 -16.01 -23.68 14.00
N GLN A 320 -14.74 -23.51 13.65
CA GLN A 320 -14.09 -22.21 13.57
C GLN A 320 -14.09 -21.67 12.14
N SER A 321 -14.53 -20.43 12.01
CA SER A 321 -14.51 -19.67 10.75
C SER A 321 -13.58 -18.47 10.86
N LEU A 322 -12.73 -18.29 9.84
CA LEU A 322 -11.92 -17.07 9.68
C LEU A 322 -12.78 -15.98 9.04
N ARG A 323 -12.89 -14.83 9.72
CA ARG A 323 -13.73 -13.71 9.27
C ARG A 323 -12.91 -12.61 8.64
N LYS A 324 -11.86 -12.15 9.33
CA LYS A 324 -10.98 -11.07 8.86
C LYS A 324 -9.54 -11.31 9.27
N VAL A 325 -8.60 -10.77 8.51
CA VAL A 325 -7.20 -10.67 8.92
C VAL A 325 -6.72 -9.24 8.72
N ASN A 326 -6.12 -8.68 9.76
CA ASN A 326 -5.48 -7.37 9.71
C ASN A 326 -3.97 -7.54 9.84
N ALA A 327 -3.21 -6.91 8.94
CA ALA A 327 -1.79 -6.68 9.13
C ALA A 327 -1.61 -5.56 10.17
N PHE A 328 -0.80 -5.81 11.19
CA PHE A 328 -0.54 -4.88 12.28
C PHE A 328 0.87 -4.31 12.20
N PHE A 329 0.95 -2.99 12.24
CA PHE A 329 2.18 -2.20 12.22
C PHE A 329 2.25 -1.33 13.47
N GLU A 330 3.47 -1.13 13.96
CA GLU A 330 3.75 -0.19 15.03
C GLU A 330 5.09 0.48 14.75
N ALA A 331 5.11 1.82 14.81
CA ALA A 331 6.25 2.67 14.47
C ALA A 331 6.86 2.32 13.10
N ASP A 332 6.02 2.38 12.06
CA ASP A 332 6.39 2.10 10.65
C ASP A 332 6.99 0.70 10.40
N THR A 333 6.81 -0.24 11.34
CA THR A 333 7.37 -1.59 11.26
C THR A 333 6.25 -2.62 11.33
N PHE A 334 6.24 -3.55 10.38
CA PHE A 334 5.34 -4.69 10.43
C PHE A 334 5.61 -5.55 11.67
N LYS A 335 4.56 -5.82 12.45
CA LYS A 335 4.66 -6.64 13.66
C LYS A 335 4.06 -8.03 13.48
N GLY A 336 3.00 -8.16 12.69
CA GLY A 336 2.35 -9.44 12.50
C GLY A 336 0.92 -9.37 11.95
N TYR A 337 0.20 -10.48 12.08
CA TYR A 337 -1.19 -10.61 11.65
C TYR A 337 -2.12 -10.83 12.84
N VAL A 338 -3.28 -10.18 12.77
CA VAL A 338 -4.37 -10.29 13.75
C VAL A 338 -5.55 -10.93 13.04
N LEU A 339 -5.95 -12.11 13.50
CA LEU A 339 -7.02 -12.90 12.89
C LEU A 339 -8.27 -12.74 13.73
N ASN A 340 -9.35 -12.24 13.14
CA ASN A 340 -10.69 -12.27 13.73
C ASN A 340 -11.35 -13.60 13.35
N LEU A 341 -11.67 -14.37 14.40
CA LEU A 341 -12.14 -15.74 14.32
C LEU A 341 -13.48 -15.83 15.02
N LYS A 342 -14.38 -16.63 14.47
CA LYS A 342 -15.67 -16.95 15.10
C LYS A 342 -15.84 -18.45 15.19
N THR A 343 -16.18 -18.93 16.37
CA THR A 343 -16.40 -20.33 16.64
C THR A 343 -17.78 -20.57 17.19
N GLU A 344 -18.52 -21.48 16.56
CA GLU A 344 -19.90 -21.81 16.90
C GLU A 344 -20.01 -23.27 17.34
N ASN A 345 -20.80 -23.52 18.40
CA ASN A 345 -21.28 -24.84 18.79
C ASN A 345 -22.66 -24.68 19.45
N THR A 346 -23.35 -25.79 19.66
CA THR A 346 -24.61 -25.93 20.40
C THR A 346 -24.67 -25.17 21.73
N ASN A 347 -23.55 -25.08 22.46
CA ASN A 347 -23.50 -24.50 23.81
C ASN A 347 -22.92 -23.08 23.89
N PHE A 348 -22.15 -22.63 22.89
CA PHE A 348 -21.44 -21.34 22.93
C PHE A 348 -21.19 -20.80 21.52
N ASN A 349 -21.11 -19.48 21.42
CA ASN A 349 -20.69 -18.75 20.23
C ASN A 349 -19.64 -17.74 20.68
N ILE A 350 -18.40 -17.92 20.22
CA ILE A 350 -17.25 -17.12 20.65
C ILE A 350 -16.57 -16.49 19.44
N GLU A 351 -16.49 -15.18 19.44
CA GLU A 351 -15.68 -14.34 18.58
C GLU A 351 -14.45 -13.86 19.37
N TYR A 352 -13.30 -13.93 18.72
CA TYR A 352 -12.03 -13.59 19.34
C TYR A 352 -11.01 -13.16 18.29
N GLU A 353 -9.92 -12.56 18.75
CA GLU A 353 -8.76 -12.33 17.89
C GLU A 353 -7.52 -13.09 18.36
N SER A 354 -6.81 -13.68 17.41
CA SER A 354 -5.48 -14.26 17.61
C SER A 354 -4.40 -13.40 16.98
N TYR A 355 -3.27 -13.27 17.67
CA TYR A 355 -2.12 -12.51 17.20
C TYR A 355 -0.93 -13.40 16.88
N PHE A 356 -0.43 -13.29 15.64
CA PHE A 356 0.75 -13.98 15.15
C PHE A 356 1.82 -12.97 14.76
N THR A 357 3.07 -13.23 15.15
CA THR A 357 4.21 -12.38 14.78
C THR A 357 5.26 -13.17 14.01
N VAL A 358 6.00 -12.47 13.16
CA VAL A 358 7.16 -13.05 12.47
C VAL A 358 8.23 -13.29 13.53
N LYS A 359 8.75 -14.51 13.64
CA LYS A 359 9.94 -14.76 14.46
C LYS A 359 11.08 -13.93 13.89
N ASN A 360 11.81 -13.24 14.78
CA ASN A 360 12.83 -12.25 14.45
C ASN A 360 13.54 -12.57 13.13
N LEU A 361 13.42 -11.72 12.10
CA LEU A 361 14.00 -12.00 10.77
C LEU A 361 15.50 -12.31 10.83
N LYS A 362 16.22 -11.80 11.85
CA LYS A 362 17.62 -12.17 12.11
C LYS A 362 17.81 -13.65 12.42
N SER A 363 16.83 -14.36 13.00
CA SER A 363 16.89 -15.81 13.23
C SER A 363 16.81 -16.63 11.93
N ASN A 364 16.36 -16.03 10.83
CA ASN A 364 16.40 -16.66 9.52
C ASN A 364 17.76 -16.52 8.85
N ILE A 365 18.62 -15.66 9.38
CA ILE A 365 19.99 -15.45 8.93
C ILE A 365 20.95 -16.17 9.89
N LYS A 366 21.69 -17.14 9.37
CA LYS A 366 22.79 -17.78 10.09
C LYS A 366 24.10 -17.22 9.56
N ILE A 367 24.92 -16.67 10.43
CA ILE A 367 26.30 -16.26 10.13
C ILE A 367 27.20 -17.41 10.55
N PHE A 368 28.11 -17.81 9.68
CA PHE A 368 29.06 -18.89 9.93
C PHE A 368 30.43 -18.31 10.26
N GLU A 369 31.12 -18.90 11.23
CA GLU A 369 32.50 -18.57 11.53
C GLU A 369 33.45 -19.35 10.63
N LEU A 370 34.57 -18.72 10.26
CA LEU A 370 35.69 -19.41 9.62
C LEU A 370 36.67 -19.80 10.72
N SER A 371 37.12 -21.04 10.74
CA SER A 371 38.03 -21.50 11.78
C SER A 371 39.34 -20.73 11.70
N GLU A 372 39.94 -20.31 12.82
CA GLU A 372 41.23 -19.57 12.83
C GLU A 372 42.39 -20.34 12.16
N LYS A 373 42.25 -21.66 11.97
CA LYS A 373 43.20 -22.47 11.19
C LYS A 373 43.15 -22.19 9.68
N GLN A 374 42.10 -21.52 9.21
CA GLN A 374 41.95 -21.06 7.84
C GLN A 374 42.61 -19.68 7.70
N ASN A 375 43.45 -19.56 6.68
CA ASN A 375 44.13 -18.36 6.18
C ASN A 375 43.59 -17.00 6.73
N GLN A 376 44.41 -16.25 7.49
CA GLN A 376 44.06 -14.95 8.10
C GLN A 376 43.45 -13.94 7.11
N SER A 377 43.84 -13.98 5.84
CA SER A 377 43.26 -13.12 4.80
C SER A 377 41.77 -13.41 4.53
N LEU A 378 41.34 -14.67 4.62
CA LEU A 378 39.93 -15.07 4.47
C LEU A 378 39.09 -14.60 5.65
N VAL A 379 39.64 -14.64 6.86
CA VAL A 379 38.99 -14.12 8.07
C VAL A 379 38.79 -12.60 7.93
N LEU A 380 39.83 -11.87 7.51
CA LEU A 380 39.74 -10.43 7.28
C LEU A 380 38.71 -10.07 6.19
N MET A 381 38.69 -10.79 5.07
CA MET A 381 37.69 -10.58 4.01
C MET A 381 36.26 -10.81 4.52
N ARG A 382 36.05 -11.82 5.38
CA ARG A 382 34.74 -12.06 6.00
C ARG A 382 34.33 -10.92 6.92
N GLU A 383 35.23 -10.45 7.78
CA GLU A 383 34.94 -9.32 8.67
C GLU A 383 34.63 -8.06 7.86
N ASN A 384 35.41 -7.76 6.82
CA ASN A 384 35.14 -6.63 5.91
C ASN A 384 33.76 -6.76 5.23
N PHE A 385 33.40 -7.96 4.79
CA PHE A 385 32.07 -8.22 4.22
C PHE A 385 30.95 -8.00 5.25
N LEU A 386 31.08 -8.55 6.45
CA LEU A 386 30.02 -8.46 7.47
C LEU A 386 29.89 -7.04 8.04
N GLN A 387 31.00 -6.31 8.20
CA GLN A 387 31.00 -4.93 8.68
C GLN A 387 30.40 -3.97 7.66
N SER A 388 30.60 -4.22 6.36
CA SER A 388 30.01 -3.40 5.30
C SER A 388 28.55 -3.75 5.01
N LEU A 389 28.07 -4.95 5.33
CA LEU A 389 26.71 -5.39 5.05
C LEU A 389 25.67 -4.73 5.98
N ILE A 390 24.88 -3.79 5.46
CA ILE A 390 23.80 -3.11 6.18
C ILE A 390 22.52 -3.95 6.18
N ILE A 391 22.16 -4.51 5.02
CA ILE A 391 20.91 -5.27 4.82
C ILE A 391 21.24 -6.54 4.07
N ALA A 392 20.72 -7.67 4.54
CA ALA A 392 20.58 -8.90 3.77
C ALA A 392 19.21 -9.50 4.06
N ARG A 393 18.32 -9.51 3.06
CA ARG A 393 16.99 -10.08 3.20
C ARG A 393 16.46 -10.60 1.87
N VAL A 394 15.59 -11.59 1.93
CA VAL A 394 14.86 -12.11 0.78
C VAL A 394 13.38 -11.81 0.97
N SER A 395 12.70 -11.43 -0.11
CA SER A 395 11.24 -11.33 -0.22
C SER A 395 10.82 -11.25 -1.69
N SER A 396 9.54 -11.02 -1.98
CA SER A 396 9.01 -10.75 -3.32
C SER A 396 8.47 -9.32 -3.44
N ASP A 397 8.16 -8.91 -4.68
CA ASP A 397 7.47 -7.64 -4.95
C ASP A 397 8.26 -6.41 -4.48
N PHE A 398 9.50 -6.30 -4.95
CA PHE A 398 10.34 -5.14 -4.69
C PHE A 398 9.84 -3.91 -5.46
N ASP A 399 9.37 -2.90 -4.74
CA ASP A 399 9.08 -1.59 -5.30
C ASP A 399 10.39 -0.82 -5.52
N GLN A 400 10.80 -0.67 -6.79
CA GLN A 400 12.02 0.04 -7.15
C GLN A 400 11.94 1.55 -6.86
N LYS A 401 10.75 2.15 -6.95
CA LYS A 401 10.51 3.57 -6.67
C LYS A 401 10.72 3.88 -5.20
N GLU A 402 10.22 3.01 -4.32
CA GLU A 402 10.30 3.15 -2.86
C GLU A 402 11.48 2.41 -2.22
N ARG A 403 12.18 1.56 -2.97
CA ARG A 403 13.28 0.68 -2.51
C ARG A 403 12.88 -0.19 -1.31
N LYS A 404 11.64 -0.68 -1.31
CA LYS A 404 11.06 -1.52 -0.24
C LYS A 404 10.32 -2.70 -0.87
N PHE A 405 10.24 -3.81 -0.14
CA PHE A 405 9.36 -4.92 -0.51
C PHE A 405 7.93 -4.61 -0.03
N SER A 406 6.95 -4.75 -0.93
CA SER A 406 5.54 -4.70 -0.52
C SER A 406 5.11 -5.99 0.18
N ASN A 407 5.77 -7.11 -0.09
CA ASN A 407 5.66 -8.33 0.72
C ASN A 407 6.50 -8.19 2.01
N TYR A 408 5.99 -7.39 2.96
CA TYR A 408 6.66 -7.13 4.24
C TYR A 408 6.66 -8.34 5.19
N ALA A 409 5.72 -9.28 5.02
CA ALA A 409 5.61 -10.48 5.82
C ALA A 409 6.54 -11.62 5.34
N ASN A 410 7.16 -11.46 4.17
CA ASN A 410 8.05 -12.44 3.55
C ASN A 410 7.40 -13.82 3.38
N VAL A 411 6.16 -13.83 2.88
CA VAL A 411 5.39 -15.05 2.62
C VAL A 411 5.28 -15.20 1.11
N MET A 412 5.76 -16.30 0.57
CA MET A 412 5.78 -16.55 -0.87
C MET A 412 5.05 -17.85 -1.22
N SER A 413 4.57 -17.97 -2.45
CA SER A 413 4.19 -19.23 -3.07
C SER A 413 5.14 -19.60 -4.21
N VAL A 414 4.87 -20.74 -4.83
CA VAL A 414 5.53 -21.20 -6.06
C VAL A 414 5.44 -20.20 -7.22
N ASN A 415 4.47 -19.29 -7.20
CA ASN A 415 4.28 -18.27 -8.24
C ASN A 415 5.02 -16.96 -7.93
N SER A 416 5.54 -16.78 -6.72
CA SER A 416 6.27 -15.57 -6.35
C SER A 416 7.63 -15.52 -7.07
N ASN A 417 8.14 -14.30 -7.27
CA ASN A 417 9.50 -14.09 -7.72
C ASN A 417 10.38 -13.63 -6.54
N PRO A 418 11.18 -14.51 -5.92
CA PRO A 418 12.02 -14.14 -4.80
C PRO A 418 13.21 -13.28 -5.26
N ILE A 419 13.51 -12.26 -4.48
CA ILE A 419 14.60 -11.32 -4.68
C ILE A 419 15.38 -11.21 -3.38
N LEU A 420 16.67 -11.52 -3.44
CA LEU A 420 17.66 -11.16 -2.44
C LEU A 420 18.02 -9.69 -2.58
N GLN A 421 17.72 -8.90 -1.56
CA GLN A 421 18.23 -7.56 -1.39
C GLN A 421 19.47 -7.61 -0.49
N MET A 422 20.57 -7.04 -0.98
CA MET A 422 21.72 -6.74 -0.15
C MET A 422 22.10 -5.27 -0.28
N GLU A 423 22.35 -4.61 0.85
CA GLU A 423 22.85 -3.24 0.88
C GLU A 423 24.14 -3.18 1.68
N PHE A 424 25.13 -2.49 1.12
CA PHE A 424 26.46 -2.34 1.70
C PHE A 424 26.77 -0.86 1.91
N ASP A 425 27.41 -0.54 3.03
CA ASP A 425 28.05 0.75 3.27
C ASP A 425 29.20 0.98 2.27
N PRO A 426 29.75 2.21 2.17
CA PRO A 426 30.91 2.48 1.33
C PRO A 426 32.04 1.48 1.57
N ILE A 427 32.50 0.86 0.49
CA ILE A 427 33.44 -0.27 0.56
C ILE A 427 34.84 0.26 0.20
N SER A 428 35.80 0.09 1.12
CA SER A 428 37.19 0.53 0.94
C SER A 428 38.07 -0.50 0.21
N GLU A 429 37.69 -1.77 0.20
CA GLU A 429 38.40 -2.87 -0.48
C GLU A 429 37.45 -3.72 -1.34
N PRO A 430 37.88 -4.24 -2.51
CA PRO A 430 36.99 -5.05 -3.34
C PRO A 430 36.45 -6.29 -2.61
N LEU A 431 35.15 -6.55 -2.76
CA LEU A 431 34.50 -7.75 -2.21
C LEU A 431 34.16 -8.72 -3.33
N GLU A 432 34.57 -9.98 -3.18
CA GLU A 432 34.23 -11.07 -4.10
C GLU A 432 33.54 -12.22 -3.35
N PHE A 433 32.32 -12.53 -3.77
CA PHE A 433 31.50 -13.55 -3.13
C PHE A 433 30.57 -14.25 -4.12
N ILE A 434 30.02 -15.37 -3.71
CA ILE A 434 29.10 -16.21 -4.46
C ILE A 434 27.76 -16.19 -3.75
N ILE A 435 26.68 -16.06 -4.52
CA ILE A 435 25.31 -16.28 -4.07
C ILE A 435 24.83 -17.60 -4.66
N ALA A 436 24.37 -18.52 -3.81
CA ALA A 436 23.83 -19.81 -4.21
C ALA A 436 22.41 -19.99 -3.66
N TRP A 437 21.48 -20.43 -4.51
CA TRP A 437 20.07 -20.69 -4.17
C TRP A 437 19.84 -22.19 -4.08
N PHE A 438 19.15 -22.63 -3.02
CA PHE A 438 18.84 -24.02 -2.78
C PHE A 438 17.35 -24.23 -2.54
N ASP A 439 16.85 -25.35 -3.06
CA ASP A 439 15.48 -25.81 -2.83
C ASP A 439 15.31 -26.44 -1.43
N PRO A 440 14.08 -26.83 -1.03
CA PRO A 440 13.83 -27.44 0.27
C PRO A 440 14.48 -28.81 0.51
N ASN A 441 15.05 -29.43 -0.52
CA ASN A 441 15.77 -30.69 -0.44
C ASN A 441 17.31 -30.47 -0.49
N ASP A 442 17.76 -29.24 -0.25
CA ASP A 442 19.17 -28.83 -0.31
C ASP A 442 19.82 -29.00 -1.70
N ILE A 443 19.03 -28.98 -2.79
CA ILE A 443 19.57 -29.01 -4.16
C ILE A 443 19.90 -27.58 -4.60
N GLU A 444 21.16 -27.33 -4.99
CA GLU A 444 21.59 -26.06 -5.56
C GLU A 444 20.96 -25.86 -6.95
N LEU A 445 20.24 -24.76 -7.15
CA LEU A 445 19.56 -24.44 -8.41
C LEU A 445 20.25 -23.34 -9.21
N LYS A 446 20.91 -22.40 -8.53
CA LYS A 446 21.55 -21.26 -9.17
C LYS A 446 22.71 -20.75 -8.34
N GLN A 447 23.86 -20.60 -8.98
CA GLN A 447 25.02 -19.93 -8.42
C GLN A 447 25.34 -18.66 -9.22
N THR A 448 25.76 -17.58 -8.55
CA THR A 448 26.21 -16.35 -9.21
C THR A 448 27.42 -15.78 -8.48
N LYS A 449 28.52 -15.54 -9.21
CA LYS A 449 29.67 -14.81 -8.69
C LYS A 449 29.39 -13.32 -8.76
N VAL A 450 29.68 -12.61 -7.68
CA VAL A 450 29.50 -11.17 -7.54
C VAL A 450 30.84 -10.55 -7.15
N LYS A 451 31.17 -9.44 -7.80
CA LYS A 451 32.34 -8.62 -7.49
C LYS A 451 31.89 -7.19 -7.30
N PHE A 452 32.17 -6.64 -6.12
CA PHE A 452 32.03 -5.22 -5.85
C PHE A 452 33.40 -4.57 -5.80
N ASN A 453 33.53 -3.50 -6.58
CA ASN A 453 34.68 -2.62 -6.49
C ASN A 453 34.44 -1.58 -5.39
N THR A 454 35.52 -0.92 -4.99
CA THR A 454 35.50 0.14 -3.99
C THR A 454 34.53 1.26 -4.39
N SER A 455 33.90 1.89 -3.39
CA SER A 455 32.85 2.88 -3.61
C SER A 455 32.74 3.86 -2.46
N GLU A 456 32.53 5.14 -2.78
CA GLU A 456 32.28 6.22 -1.82
C GLU A 456 30.81 6.32 -1.38
N LYS A 457 29.93 5.49 -1.96
CA LYS A 457 28.49 5.49 -1.67
C LYS A 457 27.97 4.07 -1.40
N ASN A 458 26.87 3.99 -0.67
CA ASN A 458 26.18 2.73 -0.40
C ASN A 458 25.81 2.01 -1.69
N GLN A 459 26.04 0.69 -1.71
CA GLN A 459 25.74 -0.17 -2.84
C GLN A 459 24.50 -1.00 -2.55
N LEU A 460 23.48 -0.89 -3.40
CA LEU A 460 22.27 -1.70 -3.35
C LEU A 460 22.33 -2.74 -4.47
N MET A 461 22.22 -4.01 -4.10
CA MET A 461 22.10 -5.13 -5.03
C MET A 461 20.78 -5.85 -4.85
N LEU A 462 20.15 -6.15 -5.99
CA LEU A 462 18.98 -7.00 -6.09
C LEU A 462 19.36 -8.20 -6.94
N HIS A 463 19.27 -9.40 -6.37
CA HIS A 463 19.56 -10.66 -7.05
C HIS A 463 18.31 -11.54 -6.99
N SER A 464 17.79 -11.94 -8.14
CA SER A 464 16.61 -12.81 -8.21
C SER A 464 17.02 -14.24 -8.57
N LEU A 465 16.25 -15.23 -8.08
CA LEU A 465 16.35 -16.61 -8.56
C LEU A 465 16.04 -16.69 -10.06
N GLN A 466 14.97 -16.03 -10.51
CA GLN A 466 14.50 -16.09 -11.89
C GLN A 466 15.36 -15.21 -12.82
N LYS A 467 15.78 -15.75 -13.97
CA LYS A 467 16.05 -14.95 -15.18
C LYS A 467 14.76 -14.94 -16.02
N MET A 468 14.62 -13.97 -16.94
CA MET A 468 13.47 -13.90 -17.87
C MET A 468 13.25 -15.17 -18.71
N ASP A 469 14.21 -16.09 -18.74
CA ASP A 469 14.17 -17.35 -19.47
C ASP A 469 13.81 -18.54 -18.55
N ASN A 470 12.52 -18.62 -18.17
CA ASN A 470 11.65 -19.71 -17.70
C ASN A 470 12.13 -21.01 -16.98
N PHE A 471 13.40 -21.33 -16.78
CA PHE A 471 13.81 -22.66 -16.27
C PHE A 471 14.09 -22.76 -14.76
N THR A 472 14.27 -21.66 -14.03
CA THR A 472 14.52 -21.65 -12.57
C THR A 472 13.41 -20.92 -11.82
N GLN A 473 12.38 -21.64 -11.37
CA GLN A 473 11.24 -21.11 -10.60
C GLN A 473 11.16 -21.76 -9.21
N LEU A 474 10.37 -21.16 -8.30
CA LEU A 474 9.98 -21.81 -7.05
C LEU A 474 9.05 -22.99 -7.38
N ASN A 475 9.62 -24.17 -7.58
CA ASN A 475 8.88 -25.37 -8.01
C ASN A 475 8.40 -26.24 -6.85
N LYS A 476 8.82 -25.93 -5.62
CA LYS A 476 8.51 -26.69 -4.41
C LYS A 476 8.13 -25.77 -3.28
N SER A 477 7.16 -26.21 -2.50
CA SER A 477 6.79 -25.62 -1.22
C SER A 477 7.77 -26.07 -0.14
N GLY A 478 8.01 -25.25 0.89
CA GLY A 478 8.85 -25.60 2.03
C GLY A 478 9.86 -24.50 2.37
N ILE A 479 10.93 -24.90 3.06
CA ILE A 479 11.98 -23.98 3.51
C ILE A 479 13.07 -23.91 2.45
N TRP A 480 13.15 -22.78 1.78
CA TRP A 480 14.23 -22.48 0.85
C TRP A 480 15.37 -21.78 1.57
N LYS A 481 16.58 -21.87 1.00
CA LYS A 481 17.74 -21.15 1.53
C LYS A 481 18.58 -20.50 0.45
N ILE A 482 19.20 -19.38 0.81
CA ILE A 482 20.23 -18.69 0.05
C ILE A 482 21.49 -18.75 0.87
N GLU A 483 22.59 -19.19 0.27
CA GLU A 483 23.89 -19.25 0.92
C GLU A 483 24.88 -18.34 0.21
N ILE A 484 25.66 -17.62 1.00
CA ILE A 484 26.69 -16.70 0.54
C ILE A 484 28.04 -17.26 0.93
N TYR A 485 28.90 -17.37 -0.07
CA TYR A 485 30.25 -17.90 0.09
C TYR A 485 31.30 -16.86 -0.29
N LEU A 486 32.39 -16.77 0.46
CA LEU A 486 33.55 -16.00 0.02
C LEU A 486 34.33 -16.75 -1.05
N GLN A 487 34.85 -15.98 -2.02
CA GLN A 487 35.65 -16.49 -3.11
C GLN A 487 37.13 -16.54 -2.68
N GLY A 488 37.63 -17.74 -2.36
CA GLY A 488 39.05 -18.04 -2.10
C GLY A 488 39.54 -19.23 -2.93
N MET A 489 40.53 -19.99 -2.42
CA MET A 489 40.90 -21.30 -3.00
C MET A 489 39.77 -22.33 -2.86
N GLU A 490 38.95 -22.21 -1.82
CA GLU A 490 37.75 -23.03 -1.56
C GLU A 490 36.52 -22.13 -1.29
N LYS A 491 35.31 -22.67 -1.51
CA LYS A 491 34.04 -22.00 -1.17
C LYS A 491 33.85 -22.01 0.35
N ASN A 492 33.88 -20.84 0.97
CA ASN A 492 33.71 -20.69 2.42
C ASN A 492 32.36 -20.07 2.75
N LEU A 493 31.44 -20.84 3.33
CA LEU A 493 30.10 -20.37 3.70
C LEU A 493 30.21 -19.33 4.81
N ILE A 494 29.61 -18.16 4.62
CA ILE A 494 29.62 -17.07 5.61
C ILE A 494 28.24 -16.67 6.08
N LEU A 495 27.21 -16.85 5.24
CA LEU A 495 25.86 -16.41 5.55
C LEU A 495 24.84 -17.31 4.88
N SER A 496 23.80 -17.73 5.61
CA SER A 496 22.66 -18.49 5.06
C SER A 496 21.36 -17.79 5.46
N ILE A 497 20.49 -17.54 4.50
CA ILE A 497 19.18 -16.90 4.68
C ILE A 497 18.10 -17.90 4.32
N ARG A 498 17.19 -18.21 5.24
CA ARG A 498 16.03 -19.08 4.98
C ARG A 498 14.77 -18.28 4.71
N PHE A 499 13.90 -18.81 3.86
CA PHE A 499 12.57 -18.26 3.62
C PHE A 499 11.55 -19.35 3.35
N LEU A 500 10.28 -19.01 3.59
CA LEU A 500 9.17 -19.94 3.50
C LEU A 500 8.44 -19.77 2.16
N VAL A 501 8.22 -20.89 1.47
CA VAL A 501 7.28 -21.00 0.36
C VAL A 501 6.10 -21.84 0.80
N VAL A 502 4.91 -21.24 0.86
CA VAL A 502 3.67 -21.88 1.31
C VAL A 502 3.18 -22.95 0.33
N PRO A 503 2.43 -23.95 0.79
CA PRO A 503 1.97 -25.09 -0.02
C PRO A 503 1.19 -24.67 -1.27
N LYS A 504 1.33 -25.40 -2.37
CA LYS A 504 0.54 -25.19 -3.59
C LYS A 504 -0.79 -25.96 -3.53
N GLU A 505 -0.80 -27.09 -2.86
CA GLU A 505 -1.93 -27.99 -2.67
C GLU A 505 -3.08 -27.30 -1.92
N ASN A 506 -4.30 -27.85 -2.03
CA ASN A 506 -5.43 -27.34 -1.27
C ASN A 506 -5.21 -27.57 0.21
N PHE A 507 -5.63 -26.62 1.05
CA PHE A 507 -5.38 -26.69 2.49
C PHE A 507 -5.94 -27.97 3.13
N GLN A 508 -7.07 -28.49 2.63
CA GLN A 508 -7.71 -29.71 3.12
C GLN A 508 -6.87 -30.97 2.88
N ASP A 509 -5.99 -30.96 1.88
CA ASP A 509 -5.16 -32.11 1.48
C ASP A 509 -3.80 -32.14 2.20
N LEU A 510 -3.50 -31.13 3.04
CA LEU A 510 -2.20 -30.97 3.68
C LEU A 510 -2.10 -31.75 4.99
N ASP A 511 -0.97 -32.44 5.20
CA ASP A 511 -0.64 -33.01 6.51
C ASP A 511 -0.17 -31.89 7.47
N LEU A 512 -1.08 -31.47 8.34
CA LEU A 512 -0.82 -30.42 9.34
C LEU A 512 0.31 -30.78 10.31
N ARG A 513 0.58 -32.07 10.54
CA ARG A 513 1.68 -32.52 11.42
C ARG A 513 3.05 -32.19 10.84
N ILE A 514 3.15 -32.06 9.51
CA ILE A 514 4.37 -31.66 8.81
C ILE A 514 4.43 -30.14 8.71
N TRP A 515 3.33 -29.51 8.29
CA TRP A 515 3.32 -28.10 7.94
C TRP A 515 3.31 -27.15 9.14
N ILE A 516 2.61 -27.46 10.23
CA ILE A 516 2.60 -26.60 11.42
C ILE A 516 4.03 -26.36 11.95
N PRO A 517 4.88 -27.40 12.16
CA PRO A 517 6.27 -27.21 12.54
C PRO A 517 7.09 -26.36 11.55
N ILE A 518 6.81 -26.47 10.24
CA ILE A 518 7.48 -25.65 9.21
C ILE A 518 7.07 -24.18 9.39
N ILE A 519 5.78 -23.89 9.55
CA ILE A 519 5.27 -22.53 9.78
C ILE A 519 5.85 -21.96 11.09
N ASP A 520 5.91 -22.76 12.14
CA ASP A 520 6.45 -22.38 13.46
C ASP A 520 7.95 -22.01 13.41
N ASN A 521 8.69 -22.36 12.35
CA ASN A 521 10.07 -21.86 12.19
C ASN A 521 10.11 -20.36 11.88
N PHE A 522 9.07 -19.81 11.27
CA PHE A 522 9.03 -18.43 10.76
C PHE A 522 8.03 -17.55 11.51
N TRP A 523 7.00 -18.15 12.10
CA TRP A 523 5.93 -17.46 12.78
C TRP A 523 5.78 -17.97 14.20
N GLN A 524 5.23 -17.13 15.06
CA GLN A 524 4.90 -17.49 16.43
C GLN A 524 3.50 -16.98 16.76
N PHE A 525 2.73 -17.84 17.42
CA PHE A 525 1.51 -17.45 18.10
C PHE A 525 1.87 -16.69 19.39
N ASN A 526 1.31 -15.50 19.58
CA ASN A 526 1.59 -14.66 20.75
C ASN A 526 0.46 -14.70 21.77
N SER A 527 -0.78 -14.39 21.36
CA SER A 527 -1.90 -14.24 22.29
C SER A 527 -3.25 -14.37 21.60
N ILE A 528 -4.29 -14.59 22.41
CA ILE A 528 -5.70 -14.46 22.06
C ILE A 528 -6.35 -13.41 22.97
N CYS A 529 -7.26 -12.61 22.43
CA CYS A 529 -8.18 -11.75 23.17
C CYS A 529 -9.63 -12.03 22.78
N PHE A 530 -10.59 -11.64 23.62
CA PHE A 530 -12.01 -11.94 23.44
C PHE A 530 -12.86 -10.68 23.45
N PHE A 531 -14.03 -10.74 22.81
CA PHE A 531 -15.05 -9.68 22.90
C PHE A 531 -15.94 -9.92 24.13
N LYS A 532 -16.05 -8.92 25.02
CA LYS A 532 -16.92 -9.04 26.21
C LYS A 532 -18.39 -9.14 25.78
N GLY A 533 -19.12 -10.09 26.36
CA GLY A 533 -20.58 -10.23 26.21
C GLY A 533 -21.06 -11.47 25.47
N GLU A 534 -20.18 -12.39 25.13
CA GLU A 534 -20.56 -13.64 24.45
C GLU A 534 -21.00 -14.71 25.45
N ASN A 535 -22.20 -15.25 25.19
CA ASN A 535 -22.91 -16.15 26.08
C ASN A 535 -22.18 -17.50 26.22
N LEU A 536 -21.31 -17.64 27.21
CA LEU A 536 -21.23 -18.92 27.91
C LEU A 536 -22.55 -19.05 28.67
N LYS A 537 -23.49 -19.81 28.09
CA LYS A 537 -24.86 -19.96 28.62
C LYS A 537 -24.91 -20.53 30.04
N ASN A 538 -23.80 -20.98 30.62
CA ASN A 538 -23.75 -21.46 31.99
C ASN A 538 -22.36 -21.27 32.64
N LYS A 539 -22.32 -20.56 33.77
CA LYS A 539 -21.34 -20.61 34.89
C LYS A 539 -20.03 -19.80 34.82
N ASN A 540 -19.74 -19.19 35.99
CA ASN A 540 -18.53 -18.48 36.46
C ASN A 540 -17.88 -17.46 35.51
N SER A 541 -18.55 -16.32 35.32
CA SER A 541 -18.01 -15.12 34.63
C SER A 541 -16.64 -14.67 35.16
N ILE A 542 -16.38 -14.86 36.46
CA ILE A 542 -15.11 -14.46 37.11
C ILE A 542 -13.92 -15.29 36.61
N LEU A 543 -14.08 -16.61 36.42
CA LEU A 543 -12.99 -17.47 35.93
C LEU A 543 -12.70 -17.17 34.45
N PHE A 544 -13.75 -16.90 33.68
CA PHE A 544 -13.64 -16.47 32.29
C PHE A 544 -12.92 -15.12 32.17
N ASP A 545 -13.36 -14.09 32.91
CA ASP A 545 -12.74 -12.75 32.89
C ASP A 545 -11.26 -12.79 33.33
N ASN A 546 -10.88 -13.70 34.24
CA ASN A 546 -9.47 -13.86 34.65
C ASN A 546 -8.59 -14.57 33.61
N LEU A 547 -9.17 -15.45 32.79
CA LEU A 547 -8.44 -16.22 31.78
C LEU A 547 -8.37 -15.51 30.42
N PHE A 548 -9.26 -14.54 30.18
CA PHE A 548 -9.47 -13.97 28.86
C PHE A 548 -9.37 -12.45 28.87
N LYS A 549 -8.29 -11.95 28.23
CA LYS A 549 -8.08 -10.52 28.01
C LYS A 549 -9.10 -9.98 27.02
N SER A 550 -9.62 -8.79 27.31
CA SER A 550 -10.51 -8.05 26.41
C SER A 550 -9.75 -7.51 25.20
N CYS A 551 -10.25 -7.75 24.00
CA CYS A 551 -9.73 -7.15 22.76
C CYS A 551 -9.76 -5.62 22.82
N LYS A 552 -10.90 -5.06 23.26
CA LYS A 552 -11.15 -3.60 23.29
C LYS A 552 -10.41 -2.81 24.38
N LYS A 553 -9.75 -3.47 25.34
CA LYS A 553 -9.24 -2.79 26.56
C LYS A 553 -7.81 -3.18 26.91
N GLU A 554 -7.47 -4.46 26.77
CA GLU A 554 -6.23 -5.01 27.34
C GLU A 554 -5.23 -5.47 26.27
N SER A 555 -5.64 -5.47 25.00
CA SER A 555 -4.88 -6.05 23.89
C SER A 555 -4.56 -4.98 22.87
N PHE A 556 -3.47 -4.24 23.07
CA PHE A 556 -3.10 -3.10 22.22
C PHE A 556 -2.88 -3.42 20.74
N TRP A 557 -2.60 -4.69 20.41
CA TRP A 557 -2.41 -5.18 19.05
C TRP A 557 -3.74 -5.52 18.35
N SER A 558 -4.85 -5.62 19.11
CA SER A 558 -6.17 -5.98 18.59
C SER A 558 -6.64 -4.93 17.60
N SER A 559 -7.32 -5.37 16.53
CA SER A 559 -7.92 -4.43 15.57
C SER A 559 -9.14 -3.68 16.13
N TYR A 560 -9.57 -4.06 17.34
CA TYR A 560 -10.65 -3.42 18.09
C TYR A 560 -10.13 -2.63 19.30
N TYR A 561 -8.82 -2.51 19.46
CA TYR A 561 -8.25 -1.58 20.43
C TYR A 561 -8.58 -0.15 20.01
N PRO A 562 -8.88 0.78 20.94
CA PRO A 562 -9.26 2.15 20.58
C PRO A 562 -8.24 2.82 19.67
N ASP A 563 -8.68 3.35 18.53
CA ASP A 563 -7.84 4.02 17.55
C ASP A 563 -8.41 5.40 17.18
N PRO A 564 -8.31 6.40 18.08
CA PRO A 564 -9.01 7.67 17.93
C PRO A 564 -8.59 8.50 16.71
N LYS A 565 -7.47 8.16 16.04
CA LYS A 565 -7.06 8.83 14.80
C LYS A 565 -7.82 8.36 13.57
N SER A 566 -8.46 7.18 13.64
CA SER A 566 -9.23 6.57 12.56
C SER A 566 -10.69 6.29 12.95
N ASP A 567 -10.99 6.28 14.25
CA ASP A 567 -12.35 6.26 14.77
C ASP A 567 -13.15 7.47 14.25
N ILE A 568 -14.44 7.24 14.00
CA ILE A 568 -15.37 8.28 13.56
C ILE A 568 -16.41 8.44 14.63
N TYR A 569 -16.52 9.64 15.21
CA TYR A 569 -17.54 9.94 16.21
C TYR A 569 -18.77 10.58 15.56
N GLU A 570 -19.97 10.26 16.07
CA GLU A 570 -21.23 10.85 15.60
C GLU A 570 -21.23 12.39 15.76
N ASN A 571 -20.51 12.93 16.75
CA ASN A 571 -20.34 14.36 16.97
C ASN A 571 -18.86 14.77 16.78
N LEU A 572 -18.58 15.58 15.75
CA LEU A 572 -17.24 16.10 15.43
C LEU A 572 -16.64 16.97 16.54
N GLU A 573 -17.47 17.55 17.43
CA GLU A 573 -16.95 18.28 18.58
C GLU A 573 -16.19 17.36 19.55
N ILE A 574 -16.51 16.06 19.58
CA ILE A 574 -15.82 15.06 20.41
C ILE A 574 -14.39 14.82 19.90
N ASP A 575 -14.16 14.84 18.59
CA ASP A 575 -12.81 14.73 18.01
C ASP A 575 -11.90 15.90 18.45
N LEU A 576 -12.45 17.11 18.49
CA LEU A 576 -11.73 18.30 18.92
C LEU A 576 -11.50 18.32 20.45
N ILE A 577 -12.42 17.75 21.23
CA ILE A 577 -12.25 17.58 22.68
C ILE A 577 -11.01 16.75 22.99
N HIS A 578 -10.61 15.83 22.12
CA HIS A 578 -9.41 15.02 22.32
C HIS A 578 -8.11 15.72 21.91
N ARG A 579 -8.12 16.98 21.48
CA ARG A 579 -6.92 17.68 21.01
C ARG A 579 -6.58 18.94 21.81
N ILE A 580 -5.29 19.27 21.85
CA ILE A 580 -4.71 20.51 22.37
C ILE A 580 -4.23 21.28 21.14
N VAL A 581 -4.90 22.38 20.84
CA VAL A 581 -4.60 23.26 19.71
C VAL A 581 -3.48 24.23 20.07
#